data_AF-A0A443KD49-F1
#
_entry.id   AF-A0A443KD49-F1
#
_cell.length_a   1.000
_cell.length_b   1.000
_cell.length_c   1.000
_cell.angle_alpha   90.00
_cell.angle_beta   90.00
_cell.angle_gamma   90.00
#
_symmetry.space_group_name_H-M   'P 1'
#
loop_
_entity.id
_entity.type
_entity.pdbx_description
1 polymer ?
#
loop_
_entity_poly.entity_id
_entity_poly.type
_entity_poly.pdbx_seq_one_letter_code
_entity_poly.pdbx_strand_id
1 'polypeptide(L)' 'MTDAEKAAFNHGYLIACCNIENLHKEGPIAADVLAEAGISSAEVKAMNLSEYDARALRSIRKARSVDPIVSK' A
#
# COMPACT_ATOMS: atom_id res chain seq x y z
N MET A 1 7.16 1.49 19.61
CA MET A 1 6.87 0.42 18.64
C MET A 1 8.19 -0.21 18.24
N THR A 2 8.30 -1.52 18.37
CA THR A 2 9.45 -2.30 17.87
C THR A 2 9.43 -2.35 16.34
N ASP A 3 10.54 -2.75 15.73
CA ASP A 3 10.62 -2.87 14.26
C ASP A 3 9.64 -3.91 13.72
N ALA A 4 9.42 -5.00 14.45
CA ALA A 4 8.46 -6.05 14.08
C ALA A 4 7.01 -5.54 14.14
N GLU A 5 6.65 -4.77 15.17
CA GLU A 5 5.34 -4.15 15.28
C GLU A 5 5.12 -3.11 14.16
N LYS A 6 6.15 -2.33 13.81
CA LYS A 6 6.08 -1.39 12.69
C LYS A 6 5.82 -2.10 11.36
N ALA A 7 6.56 -3.18 11.10
CA ALA A 7 6.40 -3.97 9.88
C ALA A 7 4.99 -4.58 9.78
N ALA A 8 4.47 -5.13 10.88
CA ALA A 8 3.12 -5.67 10.93
C ALA A 8 2.05 -4.59 10.71
N PHE A 9 2.23 -3.41 11.32
CA PHE A 9 1.33 -2.27 11.12
C PHE A 9 1.32 -1.80 9.66
N ASN A 10 2.51 -1.58 9.08
CA ASN A 10 2.64 -1.14 7.69
C ASN A 10 2.02 -2.16 6.71
N HIS A 11 2.20 -3.47 6.99
CA HIS A 11 1.58 -4.51 6.19
C HIS A 11 0.05 -4.44 6.26
N GLY A 12 -0.52 -4.38 7.47
CA GLY A 12 -1.97 -4.25 7.65
C GLY A 12 -2.54 -2.98 6.99
N TYR A 13 -1.83 -1.86 7.10
CA TYR A 13 -2.21 -0.58 6.48
C TYR A 13 -2.27 -0.68 4.95
N LEU A 14 -1.26 -1.29 4.33
CA LEU A 14 -1.24 -1.49 2.89
C LEU A 14 -2.40 -2.38 2.45
N ILE A 15 -2.68 -3.49 3.16
CA ILE A 15 -3.80 -4.38 2.85
C ILE A 15 -5.14 -3.65 2.96
N ALA A 16 -5.32 -2.77 3.95
CA ALA A 16 -6.51 -1.94 4.06
C ALA A 16 -6.68 -1.04 2.83
N CYS A 17 -5.61 -0.40 2.34
CA CYS A 17 -5.64 0.41 1.12
C CYS A 17 -5.95 -0.44 -0.12
N CYS A 18 -5.37 -1.64 -0.25
CA CYS A 18 -5.72 -2.59 -1.31
C CYS A 18 -7.21 -2.97 -1.27
N ASN A 19 -7.79 -3.15 -0.08
CA ASN A 19 -9.21 -3.45 0.06
C ASN A 19 -10.12 -2.27 -0.34
N ILE A 20 -9.71 -1.03 -0.10
CA ILE A 20 -10.42 0.15 -0.61
C ILE A 20 -10.54 0.08 -2.13
N GLU A 21 -9.45 -0.16 -2.85
CA GLU A 21 -9.47 -0.30 -4.30
C GLU A 21 -10.26 -1.55 -4.75
N ASN A 22 -10.04 -2.69 -4.10
CA ASN A 22 -10.68 -3.93 -4.52
C ASN A 22 -12.20 -3.90 -4.35
N LEU A 23 -12.69 -3.42 -3.21
CA LEU A 23 -14.11 -3.47 -2.85
C LEU A 23 -14.88 -2.23 -3.30
N HIS A 24 -14.25 -1.06 -3.26
CA HIS A 24 -14.92 0.22 -3.51
C HIS A 24 -14.49 0.90 -4.81
N LYS A 25 -13.40 0.44 -5.46
CA LYS A 25 -12.85 1.05 -6.69
C LYS A 25 -12.41 2.50 -6.50
N GLU A 26 -12.04 2.86 -5.28
CA GLU A 26 -11.61 4.20 -4.88
C GLU A 26 -10.09 4.31 -4.84
N GLY A 27 -9.42 3.91 -5.92
CA GLY A 27 -7.96 3.93 -6.06
C GLY A 27 -7.30 5.28 -5.74
N PRO A 28 -7.88 6.44 -6.13
CA PRO A 28 -7.33 7.73 -5.78
C PRO A 28 -7.33 8.00 -4.26
N ILE A 29 -8.40 7.63 -3.55
CA ILE A 29 -8.48 7.75 -2.08
C ILE A 29 -7.47 6.80 -1.44
N ALA A 30 -7.41 5.55 -1.90
CA ALA A 30 -6.44 4.59 -1.41
C ALA A 30 -4.99 5.06 -1.62
N ALA A 31 -4.70 5.76 -2.72
CA ALA A 31 -3.37 6.31 -2.99
C ALA A 31 -3.03 7.45 -2.02
N ASP A 32 -3.97 8.39 -1.81
CA ASP A 32 -3.77 9.53 -0.90
C ASP A 32 -3.54 9.02 0.53
N VAL A 33 -4.32 8.03 0.99
CA VAL A 33 -4.17 7.40 2.31
C VAL A 33 -2.86 6.62 2.41
N LEU A 34 -2.50 5.83 1.40
CA LEU A 34 -1.26 5.04 1.40
C LEU A 34 0.00 5.91 1.44
N ALA A 35 -0.02 7.10 0.83
CA ALA A 35 1.11 8.03 0.85
C ALA A 35 1.47 8.49 2.27
N GLU A 36 0.48 8.66 3.15
CA GLU A 36 0.69 9.06 4.56
C GLU A 36 1.43 7.98 5.38
N ALA A 37 1.36 6.72 4.96
CA ALA A 37 2.02 5.62 5.65
C ALA A 37 3.56 5.63 5.46
N GLY A 38 4.06 6.33 4.42
CA GLY A 38 5.49 6.44 4.14
C GLY A 38 6.18 5.09 3.88
N ILE A 39 5.44 4.10 3.39
CA ILE A 39 5.94 2.74 3.15
C ILE A 39 6.87 2.73 1.94
N SER A 40 8.05 2.14 2.11
CA SER A 40 9.05 2.00 1.06
C SER A 40 8.79 0.83 0.12
N SER A 41 9.39 0.89 -1.07
CA SER A 41 9.37 -0.23 -2.03
C SER A 41 10.03 -1.49 -1.46
N ALA A 42 11.06 -1.34 -0.63
CA ALA A 42 11.71 -2.45 0.06
C ALA A 42 10.77 -3.13 1.06
N GLU A 43 10.04 -2.35 1.86
CA GLU A 43 9.03 -2.87 2.78
C GLU A 43 7.91 -3.61 2.03
N VAL A 44 7.38 -3.03 0.95
CA VAL A 44 6.34 -3.70 0.12
C VAL A 44 6.85 -5.05 -0.40
N LYS A 45 8.09 -5.12 -0.86
CA LYS A 45 8.69 -6.38 -1.36
C LYS A 45 8.82 -7.43 -0.24
N ALA A 46 9.10 -7.01 0.99
CA ALA A 46 9.19 -7.90 2.14
C ALA A 46 7.83 -8.43 2.63
N MET A 47 6.72 -7.75 2.30
CA MET A 47 5.37 -8.12 2.75
C MET A 47 4.80 -9.37 2.06
N ASN A 48 5.40 -9.85 0.97
CA ASN A 48 4.95 -11.03 0.21
C ASN A 48 3.44 -11.00 -0.12
N LEU A 49 3.01 -9.91 -0.77
CA LEU A 49 1.61 -9.67 -1.10
C LEU A 49 1.02 -10.80 -1.96
N SER A 50 -0.26 -11.10 -1.71
CA SER A 50 -1.00 -12.01 -2.59
C SER A 50 -1.16 -11.40 -4.00
N GLU A 51 -1.49 -12.22 -5.00
CA GLU A 51 -1.75 -11.71 -6.35
C GLU A 51 -2.94 -10.73 -6.38
N TYR A 52 -3.93 -10.96 -5.49
CA TYR A 52 -5.09 -10.09 -5.31
C TYR A 52 -4.68 -8.70 -4.84
N ASP A 53 -3.85 -8.61 -3.79
CA ASP A 53 -3.37 -7.34 -3.25
C ASP A 53 -2.39 -6.66 -4.19
N ALA A 54 -1.50 -7.43 -4.83
CA ALA A 54 -0.53 -6.91 -5.79
C ALA A 54 -1.22 -6.28 -7.01
N ARG A 55 -2.36 -6.81 -7.47
CA ARG A 55 -3.16 -6.20 -8.53
C ARG A 55 -3.75 -4.86 -8.09
N ALA A 56 -4.36 -4.80 -6.91
CA ALA A 56 -4.91 -3.56 -6.35
C ALA A 56 -3.83 -2.49 -6.19
N LEU A 57 -2.68 -2.86 -5.62
CA LEU A 57 -1.56 -1.94 -5.44
C LEU A 57 -1.07 -1.35 -6.78
N ARG A 58 -1.05 -2.14 -7.86
CA ARG A 58 -0.71 -1.61 -9.20
C ARG A 58 -1.73 -0.60 -9.72
N SER A 59 -3.02 -0.77 -9.43
CA SER A 59 -4.05 0.22 -9.77
C SER A 59 -3.88 1.49 -8.93
N ILE A 60 -3.71 1.35 -7.63
CA ILE A 60 -3.51 2.45 -6.68
C ILE A 60 -2.32 3.32 -7.08
N ARG A 61 -1.17 2.71 -7.39
CA ARG A 61 0.05 3.44 -7.81
C ARG A 61 -0.10 4.21 -9.13
N LYS A 62 -1.13 3.89 -9.93
CA LYS A 62 -1.47 4.59 -11.18
C LYS A 62 -2.61 5.61 -11.01
N ALA A 63 -3.28 5.63 -9.86
CA ALA A 63 -4.47 6.47 -9.63
C ALA A 63 -4.13 7.95 -9.40
N ARG A 64 -2.88 8.26 -9.08
CA ARG A 64 -2.33 9.61 -8.92
C ARG A 64 -1.08 9.78 -9.77
N SER A 65 -0.68 11.03 -9.99
CA SER A 65 0.55 11.38 -10.71
C SER A 65 1.83 11.07 -9.92
N VAL A 66 1.72 11.03 -8.58
CA VAL A 66 2.81 10.68 -7.66
C VAL A 66 2.56 9.28 -7.12
N ASP A 67 3.60 8.46 -7.14
CA ASP A 67 3.56 7.10 -6.57
C ASP A 67 3.46 7.19 -5.04
N PRO A 68 2.45 6.56 -4.40
CA PRO A 68 2.29 6.59 -2.94
C PRO A 68 3.31 5.72 -2.20
N ILE A 69 4.13 4.92 -2.91
CA ILE A 69 5.21 4.12 -2.33
C ILE A 69 6.54 4.86 -2.44
N VAL A 70 7.24 4.98 -1.32
CA VAL A 70 8.54 5.68 -1.25
C VAL A 70 9.61 4.85 -1.96
N SER A 71 10.44 5.49 -2.78
CA SER A 71 11.49 4.81 -3.57
C SER A 71 12.80 4.53 -2.82
N LYS A 72 12.87 4.83 -1.51
CA LYS A 72 14.10 4.67 -0.70
C LYS A 72 14.24 3.28 -0.11
#